data_AF-A0A357AZJ6-F1
#
_entry.id   AF-A0A357AZJ6-F1
#
_cell.length_a   1.000
_cell.length_b   1.000
_cell.length_c   1.000
_cell.angle_alpha   90.00
_cell.angle_beta   90.00
_cell.angle_gamma   90.00
#
_symmetry.space_group_name_H-M   'P 1'
#
loop_
_entity.id
_entity.type
_entity.pdbx_description
1 polymer ?
#
loop_
_entity_poly.entity_id
_entity_poly.type
_entity_poly.pdbx_seq_one_letter_code
_entity_poly.pdbx_strand_id
1 'polypeptide(L)'
;MLSEETGICMLPVPYATTLLLKDGGVRTALSLTEEWAAVGGGSVLTQGCVIVRNGAVSDAAIADFLLAYGESIAYMSDGANLDGAAALAVKYEIVGSEPVARAAIPACNLTFITGADELKSGLEEYYEVLFAADPASIGWAVPDDGIYYDYAG
;
A
#
# COMPACT_ATOMS: atom_id res chain seq x y z
N MET A 1 6.64 12.35 20.12
CA MET A 1 7.20 10.98 20.06
C MET A 1 8.51 10.87 20.83
N LEU A 2 9.54 11.65 20.52
CA LEU A 2 10.86 11.60 21.21
C LEU A 2 10.89 12.17 22.65
N SER A 3 9.73 12.44 23.26
CA SER A 3 9.63 13.12 24.56
C SER A 3 9.05 12.25 25.68
N GLU A 4 8.67 11.00 25.41
CA GLU A 4 8.17 10.07 26.43
C GLU A 4 9.12 8.88 26.59
N GLU A 5 9.54 8.59 27.82
CA GLU A 5 10.55 7.56 28.16
C GLU A 5 10.13 6.13 27.80
N THR A 6 8.88 5.88 27.41
CA THR A 6 8.39 4.58 26.93
C THR A 6 7.09 4.78 26.16
N GLY A 7 7.15 4.73 24.83
CA GLY A 7 5.97 4.89 23.96
C GLY A 7 5.96 3.86 22.83
N ILE A 8 4.76 3.36 22.52
CA ILE A 8 4.52 2.57 21.31
C ILE A 8 3.82 3.49 20.31
N CYS A 9 4.26 3.47 19.06
CA CYS A 9 3.61 4.20 18.00
C CYS A 9 3.42 3.34 16.75
N MET A 10 2.38 3.67 16.00
CA MET A 10 2.15 3.14 14.67
C MET A 10 2.45 4.26 13.67
N LEU A 11 3.32 3.98 12.71
CA LEU A 11 3.71 4.92 11.66
C LEU A 11 3.72 4.19 10.32
N PRO A 12 3.19 4.80 9.24
CA PRO A 12 3.38 4.28 7.90
C PRO A 12 4.80 4.55 7.40
N VAL A 13 5.26 3.76 6.43
CA VAL A 13 6.45 4.06 5.63
C VAL A 13 6.11 5.23 4.70
N PRO A 14 7.00 6.23 4.49
CA PRO A 14 8.42 6.31 4.88
C PRO A 14 8.71 6.96 6.25
N TYR A 15 7.68 7.38 7.00
CA TYR A 15 7.89 8.05 8.29
C TYR A 15 8.51 7.13 9.33
N ALA A 16 8.08 5.86 9.39
CA ALA A 16 8.68 4.84 10.25
C ALA A 16 10.19 4.69 9.96
N THR A 17 10.57 4.54 8.68
CA THR A 17 11.96 4.46 8.24
C THR A 17 12.76 5.70 8.62
N THR A 18 12.17 6.88 8.43
CA THR A 18 12.81 8.15 8.80
C THR A 18 13.11 8.23 10.30
N LEU A 19 12.18 7.77 11.15
CA LEU A 19 12.36 7.75 12.60
C LEU A 19 13.45 6.75 13.01
N LEU A 20 13.40 5.53 12.48
CA LEU A 20 14.39 4.48 12.76
C LEU A 20 15.81 4.88 12.38
N LEU A 21 15.98 5.63 11.29
CA LEU A 21 17.29 6.15 10.88
C LEU A 21 17.79 7.31 11.74
N LYS A 22 16.88 8.08 12.38
CA LYS A 22 17.23 9.25 13.20
C LYS A 22 17.45 8.92 14.67
N ASP A 23 16.80 7.88 15.19
CA ASP A 23 16.86 7.50 16.60
C ASP A 23 17.13 6.00 16.77
N GLY A 24 18.34 5.65 17.20
CA GLY A 24 18.75 4.27 17.47
C GLY A 24 18.10 3.65 18.71
N GLY A 25 17.39 4.43 19.53
CA GLY A 25 16.56 3.92 20.62
C GLY A 25 15.21 3.37 20.15
N VAL A 26 14.79 3.67 18.91
CA VAL A 26 13.55 3.18 18.33
C VAL A 26 13.81 1.91 17.52
N ARG A 27 12.91 0.94 17.64
CA ARG A 27 12.92 -0.29 16.84
C ARG A 27 11.53 -0.60 16.30
N THR A 28 11.48 -1.32 15.19
CA THR A 28 10.24 -1.98 14.77
C THR A 28 9.87 -3.04 15.80
N ALA A 29 8.64 -2.97 16.32
CA ALA A 29 8.12 -3.95 17.25
C ALA A 29 7.26 -5.01 16.55
N LEU A 30 6.39 -4.57 15.64
CA LEU A 30 5.43 -5.39 14.89
C LEU A 30 5.32 -4.83 13.46
N SER A 31 5.05 -5.71 12.50
CA SER A 31 4.60 -5.34 11.15
C SER A 31 3.11 -5.65 11.05
N LEU A 32 2.25 -4.65 10.86
CA LEU A 32 0.80 -4.90 10.77
C LEU A 32 0.45 -5.79 9.57
N THR A 33 1.24 -5.77 8.50
CA THR A 33 1.07 -6.68 7.36
C THR A 33 1.33 -8.13 7.77
N GLU A 34 2.39 -8.40 8.55
CA GLU A 34 2.72 -9.74 9.02
C GLU A 34 1.71 -10.23 10.06
N GLU A 35 1.34 -9.35 11.01
CA GLU A 35 0.34 -9.68 12.02
C GLU A 35 -1.04 -9.95 11.40
N TRP A 36 -1.43 -9.20 10.37
CA TRP A 36 -2.66 -9.46 9.62
C TRP A 36 -2.62 -10.82 8.95
N ALA A 37 -1.56 -11.12 8.21
CA ALA A 37 -1.39 -12.41 7.54
C ALA A 37 -1.36 -13.60 8.52
N ALA A 38 -0.87 -13.40 9.75
CA ALA A 38 -0.80 -14.43 10.78
C ALA A 38 -2.17 -14.79 11.38
N VAL A 39 -3.14 -13.87 11.37
CA VAL A 39 -4.48 -14.09 11.96
C VAL A 39 -5.59 -14.23 10.93
N GLY A 40 -5.37 -13.78 9.69
CA GLY A 40 -6.36 -13.78 8.61
C GLY A 40 -6.48 -15.12 7.87
N GLY A 41 -7.60 -15.27 7.17
CA GLY A 41 -7.97 -16.43 6.33
C GLY A 41 -7.36 -16.42 4.92
N GLY A 42 -6.30 -15.64 4.69
CA GLY A 42 -5.63 -15.51 3.39
C GLY A 42 -5.71 -14.12 2.76
N SER A 43 -6.45 -13.18 3.35
CA SER A 43 -6.44 -11.78 2.90
C SER A 43 -5.14 -11.05 3.24
N VAL A 44 -4.87 -10.00 2.47
CA VAL A 44 -3.77 -9.06 2.70
C VAL A 44 -4.31 -7.77 3.31
N LEU A 45 -3.48 -7.11 4.12
CA LEU A 45 -3.82 -5.80 4.68
C LEU A 45 -3.81 -4.74 3.57
N THR A 46 -4.92 -4.61 2.85
CA THR A 46 -5.05 -3.69 1.73
C THR A 46 -5.28 -2.27 2.22
N GLN A 47 -4.26 -1.41 2.13
CA GLN A 47 -4.29 -0.04 2.64
C GLN A 47 -4.54 1.04 1.56
N GLY A 48 -4.59 0.66 0.29
CA GLY A 48 -4.78 1.59 -0.82
C GLY A 48 -5.42 0.95 -2.04
N CYS A 49 -6.09 1.78 -2.84
CA CYS A 49 -6.68 1.38 -4.12
C CYS A 49 -6.68 2.57 -5.09
N VAL A 50 -6.85 2.28 -6.38
CA VAL A 50 -7.14 3.28 -7.41
C VAL A 50 -8.62 3.17 -7.74
N ILE A 51 -9.32 4.30 -7.74
CA ILE A 51 -10.75 4.36 -8.05
C ILE A 51 -10.96 5.23 -9.29
N VAL A 52 -11.71 4.69 -10.24
CA VAL A 52 -12.16 5.43 -11.43
C VAL A 52 -13.68 5.50 -11.39
N ARG A 53 -14.22 6.68 -11.68
CA ARG A 53 -15.68 6.84 -11.79
C ARG A 53 -16.16 6.18 -13.09
N ASN A 54 -17.18 5.34 -13.00
CA ASN A 54 -17.80 4.69 -14.15
C ASN A 54 -18.16 5.71 -15.25
N GLY A 55 -17.77 5.39 -16.49
CA GLY A 55 -18.02 6.20 -17.68
C GLY A 55 -17.22 7.51 -17.77
N ALA A 56 -16.37 7.83 -16.80
CA ALA A 56 -15.55 9.05 -16.84
C ALA A 56 -14.30 8.90 -17.72
N VAL A 57 -13.81 7.68 -17.89
CA VAL A 57 -12.60 7.34 -18.65
C VAL A 57 -12.94 6.12 -19.53
N SER A 58 -12.38 6.06 -20.74
CA SER A 58 -12.57 4.90 -21.62
C SER A 58 -11.75 3.70 -21.16
N ASP A 59 -12.23 2.49 -21.42
CA ASP A 59 -11.54 1.24 -21.07
C ASP A 59 -10.12 1.18 -21.67
N ALA A 60 -9.93 1.73 -22.88
CA ALA A 60 -8.62 1.83 -23.50
C ALA A 60 -7.64 2.71 -22.69
N ALA A 61 -8.10 3.86 -22.19
CA ALA A 61 -7.26 4.73 -21.37
C ALA A 61 -7.01 4.14 -19.98
N ILE A 62 -7.95 3.37 -19.43
CA ILE A 62 -7.74 2.60 -18.19
C ILE A 62 -6.68 1.52 -18.43
N ALA A 63 -6.74 0.78 -19.53
CA ALA A 63 -5.77 -0.26 -19.87
C ALA A 63 -4.35 0.31 -20.05
N ASP A 64 -4.22 1.43 -20.78
CA ASP A 64 -2.93 2.11 -20.96
C ASP A 64 -2.36 2.61 -19.62
N PHE A 65 -3.23 3.15 -18.75
CA PHE A 65 -2.83 3.56 -17.41
C PHE A 65 -2.35 2.37 -16.57
N LEU A 66 -3.10 1.27 -16.55
CA LEU A 66 -2.75 0.08 -15.77
C LEU A 66 -1.42 -0.53 -16.23
N LEU A 67 -1.16 -0.55 -17.54
CA LEU A 67 0.13 -0.99 -18.07
C LEU A 67 1.28 -0.10 -17.56
N ALA A 68 1.16 1.22 -17.74
CA ALA A 68 2.18 2.17 -17.30
C ALA A 68 2.37 2.18 -15.77
N TYR A 69 1.28 1.98 -15.02
CA TYR A 69 1.28 1.93 -13.56
C TYR A 69 1.96 0.65 -13.06
N GLY A 70 1.66 -0.49 -13.66
CA GLY A 70 2.33 -1.76 -13.39
C GLY A 70 3.83 -1.70 -13.69
N GLU A 71 4.22 -1.14 -14.84
CA GLU A 71 5.63 -0.92 -15.18
C GLU A 71 6.33 0.02 -14.19
N SER A 72 5.65 1.08 -13.76
CA SER A 72 6.19 2.02 -12.76
C SER A 72 6.41 1.34 -11.41
N ILE A 73 5.46 0.53 -10.93
CA ILE A 73 5.58 -0.22 -9.68
C ILE A 73 6.70 -1.26 -9.80
N ALA A 74 6.76 -1.99 -10.91
CA ALA A 74 7.80 -2.99 -11.16
C ALA A 74 9.20 -2.34 -11.15
N TYR A 75 9.36 -1.18 -11.81
CA TYR A 75 10.61 -0.42 -11.77
C TYR A 75 11.00 -0.02 -10.36
N MET A 76 10.07 0.54 -9.58
CA MET A 76 10.34 1.00 -8.22
C MET A 76 10.63 -0.14 -7.23
N SER A 77 10.06 -1.32 -7.48
CA SER A 77 10.16 -2.48 -6.58
C SER A 77 11.34 -3.40 -6.89
N ASP A 78 11.91 -3.29 -8.10
CA ASP A 78 13.09 -4.06 -8.49
C ASP A 78 14.35 -3.54 -7.76
N GLY A 79 14.98 -4.43 -6.98
CA GLY A 79 16.21 -4.12 -6.26
C GLY A 79 17.37 -3.68 -7.16
N ALA A 80 17.39 -4.08 -8.44
CA ALA A 80 18.39 -3.61 -9.41
C ALA A 80 18.24 -2.12 -9.74
N ASN A 81 17.05 -1.53 -9.55
CA ASN A 81 16.75 -0.14 -9.84
C ASN A 81 16.78 0.76 -8.60
N LEU A 82 17.07 0.22 -7.40
CA LEU A 82 16.88 0.91 -6.12
C LEU A 82 17.51 2.31 -6.05
N ASP A 83 18.72 2.47 -6.60
CA ASP A 83 19.41 3.77 -6.59
C ASP A 83 18.69 4.80 -7.48
N GLY A 84 18.23 4.37 -8.66
CA GLY A 84 17.42 5.20 -9.56
C GLY A 84 16.04 5.53 -8.97
N ALA A 85 15.38 4.52 -8.39
CA ALA A 85 14.10 4.67 -7.71
C ALA A 85 14.19 5.65 -6.52
N ALA A 86 15.24 5.55 -5.72
CA ALA A 86 15.51 6.48 -4.62
C ALA A 86 15.74 7.91 -5.09
N ALA A 87 16.54 8.10 -6.15
CA ALA A 87 16.78 9.41 -6.74
C ALA A 87 15.48 10.04 -7.28
N LEU A 88 14.61 9.25 -7.92
CA LEU A 88 13.29 9.71 -8.37
C LEU A 88 12.39 10.13 -7.19
N ALA A 89 12.36 9.32 -6.12
CA ALA A 89 11.53 9.60 -4.97
C ALA A 89 11.93 10.91 -4.26
N VAL A 90 13.22 11.25 -4.24
CA VAL A 90 13.71 12.54 -3.74
C VAL A 90 13.46 13.67 -4.72
N LYS A 91 13.73 13.44 -6.01
CA LYS A 91 13.51 14.44 -7.07
C LYS A 91 12.07 14.95 -7.10
N TYR A 92 11.10 14.06 -6.84
CA TYR A 92 9.67 14.41 -6.77
C TYR A 92 9.19 14.71 -5.36
N GLU A 93 10.11 14.95 -4.41
CA GLU A 93 9.82 15.39 -3.05
C GLU A 93 8.91 14.44 -2.25
N ILE A 94 8.85 13.15 -2.61
CA ILE A 94 8.10 12.11 -1.90
C ILE A 94 8.79 11.78 -0.57
N VAL A 95 10.13 11.81 -0.57
CA VAL A 95 10.98 11.51 0.58
C VAL A 95 12.14 12.50 0.66
N GLY A 96 12.56 12.83 1.88
CA GLY A 96 13.49 13.92 2.14
C GLY A 96 14.96 13.65 1.78
N SER A 97 15.36 12.40 1.55
CA SER A 97 16.74 12.06 1.15
C SER A 97 16.86 10.67 0.54
N GLU A 98 17.89 10.46 -0.28
CA GLU A 98 18.11 9.17 -0.95
C GLU A 98 18.38 8.04 0.04
N PRO A 99 19.14 8.22 1.14
CA PRO A 99 19.30 7.16 2.15
C PRO A 99 17.97 6.72 2.77
N VAL A 100 17.07 7.66 3.06
CA VAL A 100 15.72 7.34 3.55
C VAL A 100 14.94 6.61 2.47
N ALA A 101 14.98 7.08 1.24
CA ALA A 101 14.29 6.47 0.11
C ALA A 101 14.74 5.00 -0.12
N ARG A 102 16.05 4.75 -0.16
CA ARG A 102 16.61 3.40 -0.33
C ARG A 102 16.19 2.43 0.78
N ALA A 103 16.08 2.92 2.01
CA ALA A 103 15.62 2.12 3.14
C ALA A 103 14.10 1.95 3.16
N ALA A 104 13.34 2.93 2.66
CA ALA A 104 11.89 2.94 2.71
C ALA A 104 11.24 2.15 1.57
N ILE A 105 11.76 2.26 0.33
CA ILE A 105 11.17 1.64 -0.86
C ILE A 105 10.92 0.13 -0.67
N PRO A 106 11.87 -0.69 -0.18
CA PRO A 106 11.61 -2.11 0.05
C PRO A 106 10.54 -2.38 1.13
N ALA A 107 10.40 -1.46 2.09
CA ALA A 107 9.42 -1.55 3.18
C ALA A 107 8.04 -0.99 2.81
N CYS A 108 7.92 -0.25 1.70
CA CYS A 108 6.64 0.29 1.23
C CYS A 108 5.67 -0.79 0.75
N ASN A 109 6.13 -2.04 0.57
CA ASN A 109 5.34 -3.17 0.10
C ASN A 109 4.54 -2.83 -1.16
N LEU A 110 5.21 -2.22 -2.14
CA LEU A 110 4.61 -1.83 -3.40
C LEU A 110 4.09 -3.06 -4.14
N THR A 111 2.81 -3.05 -4.49
CA THR A 111 2.13 -4.16 -5.17
C THR A 111 1.27 -3.61 -6.30
N PHE A 112 1.09 -4.41 -7.34
CA PHE A 112 0.17 -4.16 -8.43
C PHE A 112 -0.75 -5.36 -8.57
N ILE A 113 -2.00 -5.20 -8.12
CA ILE A 113 -3.03 -6.23 -8.14
C ILE A 113 -4.15 -5.74 -9.03
N THR A 114 -4.51 -6.55 -10.01
CA THR A 114 -5.58 -6.29 -11.00
C THR A 114 -6.32 -7.59 -11.28
N GLY A 115 -7.49 -7.50 -11.90
CA GLY A 115 -8.37 -8.65 -12.14
C GLY A 115 -9.47 -8.71 -11.09
N ALA A 116 -10.71 -8.94 -11.51
CA ALA A 116 -11.85 -8.85 -10.60
C ALA A 116 -11.77 -9.90 -9.48
N ASP A 117 -11.35 -11.12 -9.82
CA ASP A 117 -11.23 -12.24 -8.89
C ASP A 117 -10.11 -12.01 -7.86
N GLU A 118 -8.93 -11.56 -8.30
CA GLU A 118 -7.80 -11.24 -7.43
C GLU A 118 -8.12 -10.07 -6.49
N LEU A 119 -8.76 -9.02 -7.01
CA LEU A 119 -9.18 -7.87 -6.22
C LEU A 119 -10.22 -8.27 -5.17
N LYS A 120 -11.22 -9.06 -5.55
CA LYS A 120 -12.25 -9.56 -4.64
C LYS A 120 -11.66 -10.43 -3.54
N SER A 121 -10.85 -11.42 -3.91
CA SER A 121 -10.19 -12.32 -2.97
C SER A 121 -9.32 -11.57 -1.95
N GLY A 122 -8.63 -10.50 -2.38
CA GLY A 122 -7.80 -9.68 -1.50
C GLY A 122 -8.56 -8.72 -0.58
N LEU A 123 -9.84 -8.43 -0.85
CA LEU A 123 -10.61 -7.37 -0.16
C LEU A 123 -11.84 -7.87 0.61
N GLU A 124 -12.40 -9.04 0.26
CA GLU A 124 -13.67 -9.51 0.85
C GLU A 124 -13.56 -9.68 2.37
N GLU A 125 -12.56 -10.40 2.87
CA GLU A 125 -12.32 -10.56 4.31
C GLU A 125 -11.97 -9.23 4.99
N TYR A 126 -11.26 -8.34 4.29
CA TYR A 126 -10.95 -7.01 4.82
C TYR A 126 -12.22 -6.19 5.05
N TYR A 127 -13.16 -6.21 4.11
CA TYR A 127 -14.46 -5.56 4.27
C TYR A 127 -15.31 -6.21 5.38
N GLU A 128 -15.26 -7.53 5.54
CA GLU A 128 -15.94 -8.21 6.65
C GLU A 128 -15.40 -7.77 8.01
N VAL A 129 -14.07 -7.65 8.16
CA VAL A 129 -13.44 -7.15 9.38
C VAL A 129 -13.85 -5.70 9.66
N LEU A 130 -13.83 -4.83 8.65
CA LEU A 130 -14.28 -3.44 8.80
C LEU A 130 -15.76 -3.36 9.17
N PHE A 131 -16.60 -4.15 8.52
CA PHE A 131 -18.03 -4.19 8.79
C PHE A 131 -18.35 -4.69 10.20
N ALA A 132 -17.64 -5.73 10.67
CA ALA A 132 -17.79 -6.25 12.02
C ALA A 132 -17.33 -5.24 13.09
N ALA A 133 -16.31 -4.44 12.79
CA ALA A 133 -15.80 -3.41 13.69
C ALA A 133 -16.70 -2.16 13.73
N ASP A 134 -17.07 -1.63 12.56
CA ASP A 134 -17.94 -0.47 12.41
C ASP A 134 -18.58 -0.45 11.00
N PRO A 135 -19.87 -0.84 10.86
CA PRO A 135 -20.57 -0.84 9.58
C PRO A 135 -20.56 0.53 8.86
N ALA A 136 -20.52 1.64 9.61
CA ALA A 136 -20.54 2.98 9.00
C ALA A 136 -19.25 3.27 8.21
N SER A 137 -18.14 2.61 8.54
CA SER A 137 -16.83 2.80 7.89
C SER A 137 -16.83 2.43 6.40
N ILE A 138 -17.72 1.53 5.98
CA ILE A 138 -17.86 1.06 4.59
C ILE A 138 -19.23 1.38 3.97
N GLY A 139 -20.01 2.27 4.59
CA GLY A 139 -21.31 2.67 4.05
C GLY A 139 -22.46 1.72 4.38
N TRP A 140 -22.38 1.00 5.50
CA TRP A 140 -23.43 0.13 6.07
C TRP A 140 -23.72 -1.16 5.32
N ALA A 141 -22.93 -1.50 4.30
CA ALA A 141 -22.99 -2.77 3.61
C ALA A 141 -21.62 -3.12 3.02
N VAL A 142 -21.32 -4.41 2.89
CA VAL A 142 -20.19 -4.88 2.08
C VAL A 142 -20.47 -4.53 0.60
N PRO A 143 -19.52 -3.91 -0.13
CA PRO A 143 -19.69 -3.60 -1.55
C PRO A 143 -20.00 -4.84 -2.40
N ASP A 144 -20.81 -4.66 -3.44
CA ASP A 144 -21.03 -5.71 -4.45
C ASP A 144 -19.86 -5.82 -5.43
N ASP A 145 -19.90 -6.88 -6.26
CA ASP A 145 -18.84 -7.19 -7.21
C ASP A 145 -18.62 -6.11 -8.29
N GLY A 146 -19.56 -5.18 -8.47
CA GLY A 146 -19.47 -4.10 -9.44
C GLY A 146 -18.40 -3.05 -9.11
N ILE A 147 -17.79 -3.11 -7.92
CA ILE A 147 -16.66 -2.27 -7.54
C ILE A 147 -15.32 -2.76 -8.12
N TYR A 148 -15.22 -4.04 -8.50
CA TYR A 148 -13.99 -4.64 -9.00
C TYR A 148 -13.92 -4.51 -10.53
N TYR A 149 -12.85 -3.89 -11.02
CA TYR A 149 -12.63 -3.74 -12.45
C TYR A 149 -12.04 -5.04 -13.03
N ASP A 150 -12.72 -5.60 -14.03
CA ASP A 150 -12.24 -6.78 -14.75
C ASP A 150 -11.23 -6.37 -15.83
N TYR A 151 -9.95 -6.36 -15.45
CA TYR A 151 -8.84 -6.13 -16.37
C TYR A 151 -8.30 -7.46 -16.89
N ALA A 152 -8.67 -7.83 -18.11
CA ALA A 152 -8.03 -8.90 -18.85
C ALA A 152 -6.75 -8.38 -19.54
N GLY A 153 -5.69 -8.20 -18.75
CA GLY A 153 -4.33 -7.89 -19.23
C GLY A 153 -3.62 -9.11 -19.79
#